data_AF-A0A1I3H0P0-F1
#
_entry.id   AF-A0A1I3H0P0-F1
#
_cell.length_a   1.000
_cell.length_b   1.000
_cell.length_c   1.000
_cell.angle_alpha   90.00
_cell.angle_beta   90.00
_cell.angle_gamma   90.00
#
_symmetry.space_group_name_H-M   'P 1'
#
loop_
_entity.id
_entity.type
_entity.pdbx_description
1 polymer ?
#
loop_
_entity_poly.entity_id
_entity_poly.type
_entity_poly.pdbx_seq_one_letter_code
_entity_poly.pdbx_strand_id
1 'polypeptide(L)'
;MTQPDKQTTARTSASDASNVGFAMSLMPWSVGTRMAMTWLEGATRIQGEWTRFVAERLAKDAEMQHALLACQSPTEARQMGTDFLHCAVSDYLTETARITAMGSHLSQDAGL
;
A
#
# COMPACT_ATOMS: atom_id res chain seq x y z
N MET A 1 5.09 44.38 4.52
CA MET A 1 4.48 43.03 4.47
C MET A 1 4.74 42.52 3.07
N THR A 2 5.87 41.83 2.88
CA THR A 2 6.38 41.41 1.56
C THR A 2 5.97 39.94 1.36
N GLN A 3 5.32 39.66 0.23
CA GLN A 3 4.84 38.33 -0.16
C GLN A 3 6.06 37.41 -0.45
N PRO A 4 6.10 36.13 -0.01
CA PRO A 4 7.20 35.25 -0.36
C PRO A 4 7.10 34.79 -1.82
N ASP A 5 8.21 34.95 -2.54
CA ASP A 5 8.36 34.69 -3.98
C ASP A 5 8.09 33.21 -4.35
N LYS A 6 7.11 33.00 -5.25
CA LYS A 6 6.83 31.72 -5.91
C LYS A 6 7.97 31.21 -6.80
N GLN A 7 9.04 31.99 -6.96
CA GLN A 7 10.13 31.73 -7.91
C GLN A 7 11.26 30.89 -7.32
N THR A 8 11.41 30.88 -5.99
CA THR A 8 12.48 30.15 -5.29
C THR A 8 12.23 28.63 -5.25
N THR A 9 10.98 28.20 -5.15
CA THR A 9 10.62 26.77 -5.05
C THR A 9 10.69 26.03 -6.39
N ALA A 10 10.51 26.72 -7.52
CA ALA A 10 10.49 26.10 -8.86
C ALA A 10 11.89 25.77 -9.40
N ARG A 11 12.92 26.57 -9.05
CA ARG A 11 14.30 26.33 -9.51
C ARG A 11 14.96 25.12 -8.84
N THR A 12 14.66 24.87 -7.57
CA THR A 12 15.21 23.75 -6.80
C THR A 12 14.69 22.40 -7.32
N SER A 13 13.40 22.32 -7.63
CA SER A 13 12.78 21.10 -8.18
C SER A 13 13.33 20.72 -9.56
N ALA A 14 13.59 21.72 -10.43
CA ALA A 14 14.16 21.49 -11.75
C ALA A 14 15.62 21.01 -11.69
N SER A 15 16.43 21.57 -10.78
CA SER A 15 17.83 21.13 -10.59
C SER A 15 17.92 19.72 -10.02
N ASP A 16 17.03 19.36 -9.09
CA ASP A 16 17.01 18.04 -8.46
C ASP A 16 16.60 16.95 -9.46
N ALA A 17 15.58 17.20 -10.27
CA ALA A 17 15.17 16.29 -11.33
C ALA A 17 16.28 16.07 -12.38
N SER A 18 17.01 17.13 -12.77
CA SER A 18 18.15 17.02 -13.68
C SER A 18 19.33 16.26 -13.07
N ASN A 19 19.57 16.41 -11.77
CA ASN A 19 20.64 15.71 -11.06
C ASN A 19 20.36 14.21 -10.95
N VAL A 20 19.10 13.82 -10.69
CA VAL A 20 18.69 12.40 -10.69
C VAL A 20 18.80 11.79 -12.08
N GLY A 21 18.37 12.51 -13.13
CA GLY A 21 18.49 12.05 -14.52
C GLY A 21 19.95 11.86 -14.96
N PHE A 22 20.85 12.74 -14.53
CA PHE A 22 22.28 12.63 -14.80
C PHE A 22 22.94 11.49 -13.98
N ALA A 23 22.58 11.32 -12.72
CA ALA A 23 23.10 10.21 -11.91
C ALA A 23 22.65 8.84 -12.47
N MET A 24 21.41 8.73 -12.94
CA MET A 24 20.88 7.53 -13.60
C MET A 24 21.60 7.21 -14.91
N SER A 25 22.01 8.22 -15.69
CA SER A 25 22.69 7.99 -16.98
C SER A 25 24.14 7.51 -16.83
N LEU A 26 24.74 7.72 -15.66
CA LEU A 26 26.07 7.22 -15.32
C LEU A 26 26.06 5.81 -14.69
N MET A 27 24.89 5.27 -14.33
CA MET A 27 24.81 3.92 -13.77
C MET A 27 25.05 2.85 -14.84
N PRO A 28 25.78 1.76 -14.52
CA PRO A 28 25.88 0.62 -15.42
C PRO A 28 24.50 0.07 -15.76
N TRP A 29 24.25 -0.23 -17.03
CA TRP A 29 22.98 -0.81 -17.50
C TRP A 29 22.53 -2.05 -16.70
N SER A 30 23.50 -2.88 -16.28
CA SER A 30 23.24 -4.06 -15.45
C SER A 30 22.68 -3.72 -14.07
N VAL A 31 23.09 -2.60 -13.47
CA VAL A 31 22.57 -2.14 -12.17
C VAL A 31 21.13 -1.65 -12.32
N GLY A 32 20.87 -0.79 -13.31
CA GLY A 32 19.50 -0.31 -13.59
C GLY A 32 18.52 -1.43 -13.91
N THR A 33 18.95 -2.43 -14.71
CA THR A 33 18.11 -3.59 -15.04
C THR A 33 17.80 -4.44 -13.80
N ARG A 34 18.77 -4.63 -12.90
CA ARG A 34 18.54 -5.38 -11.65
C ARG A 34 17.56 -4.66 -10.73
N MET A 35 17.72 -3.36 -10.52
CA MET A 35 16.79 -2.56 -9.73
C MET A 35 15.36 -2.64 -10.28
N ALA A 36 15.21 -2.53 -11.61
CA ALA A 36 13.90 -2.62 -12.26
C ALA A 36 13.26 -4.01 -12.08
N MET A 37 14.04 -5.09 -12.19
CA MET A 37 13.56 -6.45 -11.97
C MET A 37 13.17 -6.68 -10.51
N THR A 38 14.00 -6.26 -9.55
CA THR A 38 13.69 -6.35 -8.12
C THR A 38 12.41 -5.58 -7.78
N TRP A 39 12.26 -4.37 -8.31
CA TRP A 39 11.04 -3.58 -8.14
C TRP A 39 9.81 -4.29 -8.70
N LEU A 40 9.89 -4.86 -9.91
CA LEU A 40 8.80 -5.58 -10.55
C LEU A 40 8.41 -6.85 -9.76
N GLU A 41 9.39 -7.61 -9.29
CA GLU A 41 9.17 -8.78 -8.43
C GLU A 41 8.51 -8.39 -7.10
N GLY A 42 8.96 -7.32 -6.45
CA GLY A 42 8.32 -6.81 -5.24
C GLY A 42 6.90 -6.31 -5.46
N ALA A 43 6.67 -5.56 -6.54
CA ALA A 43 5.35 -5.05 -6.90
C ALA A 43 4.36 -6.20 -7.17
N THR A 44 4.79 -7.26 -7.85
CA THR A 44 3.94 -8.44 -8.09
C THR A 44 3.62 -9.20 -6.81
N ARG A 45 4.56 -9.28 -5.86
CA ARG A 45 4.29 -9.86 -4.53
C ARG A 45 3.28 -9.03 -3.74
N ILE A 46 3.45 -7.71 -3.69
CA ILE A 46 2.49 -6.80 -3.00
C ILE A 46 1.10 -6.92 -3.63
N GLN A 47 1.02 -6.96 -4.96
CA GLN A 47 -0.24 -7.18 -5.68
C GLN A 47 -0.89 -8.53 -5.33
N GLY A 48 -0.09 -9.58 -5.16
CA GLY A 48 -0.56 -10.89 -4.71
C GLY A 48 -1.18 -10.85 -3.32
N GLU A 49 -0.50 -10.20 -2.36
CA GLU A 49 -1.02 -10.02 -0.99
C GLU A 49 -2.29 -9.16 -0.96
N TRP A 50 -2.33 -8.08 -1.74
CA TRP A 50 -3.53 -7.26 -1.89
C TRP A 50 -4.72 -8.09 -2.40
N THR A 51 -4.50 -8.92 -3.43
CA THR A 51 -5.56 -9.76 -4.00
C THR A 51 -6.04 -10.82 -3.00
N ARG A 52 -5.10 -11.43 -2.25
CA ARG A 52 -5.42 -12.36 -1.15
C ARG A 52 -6.31 -11.68 -0.11
N PHE A 53 -5.91 -10.50 0.35
CA PHE A 53 -6.66 -9.76 1.36
C PHE A 53 -8.08 -9.42 0.90
N VAL A 54 -8.24 -8.93 -0.33
CA VAL A 54 -9.57 -8.62 -0.89
C VAL A 54 -10.46 -9.86 -0.95
N ALA A 55 -9.91 -11.00 -1.39
CA ALA A 55 -10.65 -12.25 -1.46
C ALA A 55 -11.11 -12.72 -0.05
N GLU A 56 -10.22 -12.68 0.93
CA GLU A 56 -10.54 -13.02 2.33
C GLU A 56 -11.61 -12.09 2.91
N ARG A 57 -11.53 -10.77 2.65
CA ARG A 57 -12.49 -9.80 3.16
C ARG A 57 -13.88 -10.00 2.58
N LEU A 58 -13.96 -10.26 1.27
CA LEU A 58 -15.21 -10.58 0.58
C LEU A 58 -15.86 -11.85 1.13
N ALA A 59 -15.07 -12.89 1.43
CA ALA A 59 -15.59 -14.11 2.05
C ALA A 59 -16.19 -13.81 3.43
N LYS A 60 -15.47 -13.09 4.30
CA LYS A 60 -15.98 -12.69 5.62
C LYS A 60 -17.23 -11.80 5.54
N ASP A 61 -17.31 -10.91 4.54
CA ASP A 61 -18.49 -10.08 4.29
C ASP A 61 -19.71 -10.93 3.89
N ALA A 62 -19.51 -11.92 3.02
CA ALA A 62 -20.57 -12.84 2.62
C ALA A 62 -21.05 -13.69 3.81
N GLU A 63 -20.14 -14.22 4.62
CA GLU A 63 -20.47 -14.96 5.84
C GLU A 63 -21.31 -14.12 6.82
N MET A 64 -20.94 -12.86 7.02
CA MET A 64 -21.69 -11.93 7.88
C MET A 64 -23.09 -11.66 7.32
N GLN A 65 -23.23 -11.44 6.01
CA GLN A 65 -24.55 -11.27 5.38
C GLN A 65 -25.43 -12.52 5.53
N HIS A 66 -24.85 -13.70 5.35
CA HIS A 66 -25.56 -14.96 5.57
C HIS A 66 -26.02 -15.11 7.03
N ALA A 67 -25.15 -14.79 7.99
CA ALA A 67 -25.48 -14.82 9.41
C ALA A 67 -26.59 -13.82 9.77
N LEU A 68 -26.54 -12.60 9.23
CA LEU A 68 -27.57 -11.58 9.42
C LEU A 68 -28.94 -12.03 8.88
N LEU A 69 -28.99 -12.70 7.73
CA LEU A 69 -30.24 -13.21 7.15
C LEU A 69 -30.86 -14.35 7.97
N ALA A 70 -30.05 -15.09 8.72
CA ALA A 70 -30.51 -16.18 9.59
C ALA A 70 -30.89 -15.70 11.01
N CYS A 71 -30.60 -14.45 11.33
CA CYS A 71 -30.71 -13.89 12.67
C CYS A 71 -32.17 -13.81 13.14
N GLN A 72 -32.44 -14.21 14.39
CA GLN A 72 -33.81 -14.26 14.93
C GLN A 72 -34.18 -13.06 15.79
N SER A 73 -33.20 -12.19 16.11
CA SER A 73 -33.46 -11.00 16.93
C SER A 73 -32.60 -9.78 16.54
N PRO A 74 -33.14 -8.56 16.71
CA PRO A 74 -32.36 -7.34 16.51
C PRO A 74 -31.15 -7.19 17.45
N THR A 75 -31.16 -7.84 18.62
CA THR A 75 -30.05 -7.79 19.57
C THR A 75 -28.88 -8.66 19.09
N GLU A 76 -29.17 -9.84 18.55
CA GLU A 76 -28.17 -10.71 17.94
C GLU A 76 -27.55 -10.04 16.70
N ALA A 77 -28.36 -9.41 15.85
CA ALA A 77 -27.87 -8.66 14.69
C ALA A 77 -26.94 -7.50 15.09
N ARG A 78 -27.25 -6.80 16.19
CA ARG A 78 -26.37 -5.75 16.73
C ARG A 78 -25.04 -6.31 17.21
N GLN A 79 -25.04 -7.41 17.94
CA GLN A 79 -23.81 -8.05 18.41
C GLN A 79 -22.93 -8.48 17.23
N MET A 80 -23.52 -9.14 16.22
CA MET A 80 -22.83 -9.52 14.98
C MET A 80 -22.21 -8.31 14.26
N GLY A 81 -22.94 -7.18 14.21
CA GLY A 81 -22.43 -5.94 13.62
C GLY A 81 -21.23 -5.36 14.37
N THR A 82 -21.24 -5.40 15.69
CA THR A 82 -20.10 -4.96 16.52
C THR A 82 -18.89 -5.86 16.31
N ASP A 83 -19.07 -7.17 16.34
CA ASP A 83 -17.99 -8.14 16.14
C ASP A 83 -17.39 -8.01 14.73
N PHE A 84 -18.23 -7.82 13.72
CA PHE A 84 -17.82 -7.55 12.35
C PHE A 84 -16.95 -6.30 12.23
N LEU A 85 -17.33 -5.20 12.86
CA LEU A 85 -16.54 -3.95 12.82
C LEU A 85 -15.18 -4.13 13.49
N HIS A 86 -15.13 -4.82 14.64
CA HIS A 86 -13.87 -5.13 15.31
C HIS A 86 -12.95 -5.98 14.42
N CYS A 87 -13.50 -7.04 13.81
CA CYS A 87 -12.76 -7.89 12.88
C CYS A 87 -12.25 -7.10 11.68
N ALA A 88 -13.11 -6.30 11.04
CA ALA A 88 -12.73 -5.51 9.87
C ALA A 88 -11.59 -4.53 10.18
N VAL A 89 -11.69 -3.78 11.29
CA VAL A 89 -10.63 -2.85 11.70
C VAL A 89 -9.32 -3.58 11.96
N SER A 90 -9.37 -4.71 12.68
CA SER A 90 -8.19 -5.52 12.96
C SER A 90 -7.53 -6.04 11.67
N ASP A 91 -8.34 -6.55 10.73
CA ASP A 91 -7.88 -7.07 9.45
C ASP A 91 -7.19 -5.97 8.62
N TYR A 92 -7.79 -4.79 8.50
CA TYR A 92 -7.21 -3.67 7.73
C TYR A 92 -5.91 -3.16 8.35
N LEU A 93 -5.82 -3.05 9.67
CA LEU A 93 -4.60 -2.64 10.36
C LEU A 93 -3.47 -3.66 10.16
N THR A 94 -3.81 -4.94 10.29
CA THR A 94 -2.86 -6.05 10.10
C THR A 94 -2.33 -6.08 8.67
N GLU A 95 -3.22 -5.96 7.67
CA GLU A 95 -2.80 -5.98 6.27
C GLU A 95 -1.99 -4.74 5.90
N THR A 96 -2.37 -3.56 6.40
CA THR A 96 -1.58 -2.34 6.22
C THR A 96 -0.16 -2.52 6.75
N ALA A 97 -0.01 -3.05 7.97
CA ALA A 97 1.31 -3.32 8.55
C ALA A 97 2.12 -4.30 7.70
N ARG A 98 1.49 -5.35 7.16
CA ARG A 98 2.13 -6.32 6.26
C ARG A 98 2.62 -5.65 4.97
N ILE A 99 1.77 -4.89 4.28
CA ILE A 99 2.12 -4.20 3.02
C ILE A 99 3.22 -3.17 3.26
N THR A 100 3.16 -2.41 4.36
CA THR A 100 4.22 -1.46 4.75
C THR A 100 5.56 -2.16 4.98
N ALA A 101 5.55 -3.31 5.65
CA ALA A 101 6.77 -4.11 5.84
C ALA A 101 7.33 -4.59 4.49
N MET A 102 6.47 -5.12 3.61
CA MET A 102 6.89 -5.55 2.26
C MET A 102 7.47 -4.40 1.44
N GLY A 103 6.85 -3.22 1.47
CA GLY A 103 7.35 -2.03 0.78
C GLY A 103 8.71 -1.57 1.33
N SER A 104 8.91 -1.64 2.64
CA SER A 104 10.18 -1.30 3.28
C SER A 104 11.30 -2.27 2.87
N HIS A 105 11.01 -3.57 2.84
CA HIS A 105 11.94 -4.58 2.35
C HIS A 105 12.26 -4.38 0.87
N LEU A 106 11.26 -4.07 0.03
CA LEU A 106 11.46 -3.81 -1.38
C LEU A 106 12.38 -2.60 -1.64
N SER A 107 12.23 -1.52 -0.88
CA SER A 107 13.11 -0.35 -0.98
C SER A 107 14.56 -0.72 -0.71
N GLN A 108 14.79 -1.47 0.38
CA GLN A 108 16.12 -1.95 0.77
C GLN A 108 16.73 -2.87 -0.31
N ASP A 109 15.95 -3.81 -0.84
CA ASP A 109 16.39 -4.77 -1.85
C ASP A 109 16.69 -4.09 -3.20
N ALA A 110 15.92 -3.05 -3.55
CA ALA A 110 16.12 -2.26 -4.76
C ALA A 110 17.26 -1.24 -4.62
N GLY A 111 17.81 -1.03 -3.41
CA GLY A 111 18.84 -0.03 -3.15
C GLY A 111 18.32 1.41 -3.16
N LEU A 112 17.04 1.61 -2.78
CA LEU A 112 16.35 2.89 -2.64
C LEU A 112 16.19 3.30 -1.17
#